data_AF-A0A968LGC2-F1
#
_entry.id   AF-A0A968LGC2-F1
#
_cell.length_a   1.000
_cell.length_b   1.000
_cell.length_c   1.000
_cell.angle_alpha   90.00
_cell.angle_beta   90.00
_cell.angle_gamma   90.00
#
_symmetry.space_group_name_H-M   'P 1'
#
loop_
_entity.id
_entity.type
_entity.pdbx_description
1 polymer ?
#
loop_
_entity_poly.entity_id
_entity_poly.type
_entity_poly.pdbx_seq_one_letter_code
_entity_poly.pdbx_strand_id
1 'polypeptide(L)'
;MSFAVGSLVRARGREWIVLPESQPAEQLLILRPLGGTDDEITGIYTPLEPIEPAQFTLPDPERDRGNHLSAQLLQGALRLGFRAGAGPFRCLARVAVEPRPFQLVPLLMALQLDPVRLLIADDVGVGKTIEALLIARELLDRAEIHGLAVLCPPHLAEQWQRTMADFFHLDATLVLAGTAGRLEREIPPGESIFEHHPITVVSLDYIKSDRRRSQFLRACPELVIVDEAHTCTAGNARGNQRRHELLRQVAEAATRHLI
;
A
#
# COMPACT_ATOMS: atom_id res chain seq x y z
N MET A 1 -44.28 17.78 8.77
CA MET A 1 -43.75 16.52 8.21
C MET A 1 -42.68 16.02 9.16
N SER A 2 -42.74 14.76 9.60
CA SER A 2 -41.70 14.18 10.45
C SER A 2 -40.67 13.49 9.55
N PHE A 3 -39.39 13.82 9.71
CA PHE A 3 -38.30 13.17 8.99
C PHE A 3 -37.67 12.12 9.89
N ALA A 4 -37.53 10.88 9.40
CA ALA A 4 -36.88 9.82 10.14
C ALA A 4 -35.35 9.99 10.11
N VAL A 5 -34.67 9.50 11.15
CA VAL A 5 -33.20 9.44 11.17
C VAL A 5 -32.69 8.67 9.94
N GLY A 6 -31.66 9.20 9.29
CA GLY A 6 -31.11 8.67 8.04
C GLY A 6 -31.84 9.12 6.77
N SER A 7 -32.96 9.84 6.88
CA SER A 7 -33.62 10.41 5.71
C SER A 7 -32.75 11.49 5.05
N LEU A 8 -32.84 11.57 3.72
CA LEU A 8 -32.25 12.67 2.97
C LEU A 8 -33.22 13.85 2.92
N VAL A 9 -32.70 15.05 3.15
CA VAL A 9 -33.45 16.29 3.11
C VAL A 9 -32.67 17.38 2.38
N ARG A 10 -33.37 18.34 1.78
CA ARG A 10 -32.79 19.50 1.10
C ARG A 10 -33.10 20.76 1.88
N ALA A 11 -32.05 21.51 2.20
CA ALA A 11 -32.09 22.80 2.85
C ALA A 11 -30.88 23.62 2.43
N ARG A 12 -30.97 24.95 2.38
CA ARG A 12 -29.86 25.85 1.95
C ARG A 12 -29.25 25.50 0.58
N GLY A 13 -30.05 24.97 -0.35
CA GLY A 13 -29.58 24.57 -1.67
C GLY A 13 -28.64 23.35 -1.70
N ARG A 14 -28.52 22.61 -0.58
CA ARG A 14 -27.72 21.38 -0.49
C ARG A 14 -28.52 20.23 0.12
N GLU A 15 -28.03 19.02 -0.07
CA GLU A 15 -28.60 17.79 0.48
C GLU A 15 -27.94 17.44 1.80
N TRP A 16 -28.72 16.90 2.73
CA TRP A 16 -28.33 16.59 4.09
C TRP A 16 -28.92 15.26 4.54
N ILE A 17 -28.27 14.64 5.52
CA ILE A 17 -28.76 13.45 6.23
C ILE A 17 -29.26 13.86 7.62
N VAL A 18 -30.43 13.38 7.99
CA VAL A 18 -31.00 13.56 9.35
C VAL A 18 -30.26 12.69 10.35
N LEU A 19 -29.71 13.30 11.40
CA LEU A 19 -28.95 12.62 12.44
C LEU A 19 -29.81 12.21 13.66
N PRO A 20 -29.38 11.22 14.45
CA PRO A 20 -30.11 10.73 15.63
C PRO A 20 -30.42 11.80 16.70
N GLU A 21 -29.59 12.84 16.79
CA GLU A 21 -29.70 13.94 17.75
C GLU A 21 -30.84 14.92 17.42
N SER A 22 -31.52 14.72 16.29
CA SER A 22 -32.70 15.49 15.89
C SER A 22 -33.83 15.35 16.90
N GLN A 23 -34.55 16.43 17.15
CA GLN A 23 -35.70 16.47 18.06
C GLN A 23 -36.95 16.91 17.30
N PRO A 24 -37.61 16.00 16.55
CA PRO A 24 -38.77 16.33 15.72
C PRO A 24 -39.94 16.93 16.52
N ALA A 25 -40.09 16.55 17.80
CA ALA A 25 -41.11 17.10 18.69
C ALA A 25 -40.92 18.61 18.96
N GLU A 26 -39.67 19.07 18.98
CA GLU A 26 -39.29 20.49 19.14
C GLU A 26 -39.07 21.19 17.79
N GLN A 27 -39.40 20.52 16.67
CA GLN A 27 -39.24 21.04 15.32
C GLN A 27 -37.80 21.42 14.95
N LEU A 28 -36.82 20.83 15.66
CA LEU A 28 -35.39 20.99 15.46
C LEU A 28 -34.79 19.73 14.83
N LEU A 29 -34.16 19.86 13.67
CA LEU A 29 -33.43 18.76 13.02
C LEU A 29 -31.93 19.01 13.09
N ILE A 30 -31.17 17.97 13.45
CA ILE A 30 -29.71 17.97 13.39
C ILE A 30 -29.32 17.28 12.10
N LEU A 31 -28.62 18.01 11.23
CA LEU A 31 -28.35 17.60 9.86
C LEU A 31 -26.86 17.63 9.56
N ARG A 32 -26.38 16.65 8.79
CA ARG A 32 -25.03 16.64 8.22
C ARG A 32 -25.08 16.72 6.71
N PRO A 33 -24.29 17.58 6.03
CA PRO A 33 -24.30 17.67 4.59
C PRO A 33 -23.90 16.34 3.94
N LEU A 34 -24.55 15.99 2.83
CA LEU A 34 -24.16 14.83 2.04
C LEU A 34 -22.78 15.10 1.40
N GLY A 35 -21.74 14.43 1.91
CA GLY A 35 -20.34 14.65 1.51
C GLY A 35 -19.55 15.64 2.37
N GLY A 36 -20.16 16.19 3.43
CA GLY A 36 -19.49 17.06 4.40
C GLY A 36 -18.91 16.31 5.60
N THR A 37 -18.07 17.00 6.38
CA THR A 37 -17.49 16.48 7.64
C THR A 37 -18.41 16.69 8.84
N ASP A 38 -18.04 16.15 10.00
CA ASP A 38 -18.80 16.33 11.24
C ASP A 38 -18.78 17.78 11.75
N ASP A 39 -17.77 18.58 11.35
CA ASP A 39 -17.68 20.02 11.68
C ASP A 39 -18.80 20.84 11.03
N GLU A 40 -19.44 20.32 9.98
CA GLU A 40 -20.54 20.98 9.27
C GLU A 40 -21.93 20.57 9.79
N ILE A 41 -22.00 19.78 10.87
CA ILE A 41 -23.26 19.41 11.50
C ILE A 41 -23.99 20.68 11.95
N THR A 42 -25.24 20.82 11.50
CA THR A 42 -26.03 22.03 11.72
C THR A 42 -27.43 21.68 12.22
N GLY A 43 -27.87 22.37 13.26
CA GLY A 43 -29.27 22.36 13.70
C GLY A 43 -30.12 23.32 12.86
N ILE A 44 -31.18 22.83 12.25
CA ILE A 44 -32.17 23.64 11.54
C ILE A 44 -33.50 23.61 12.29
N TYR A 45 -33.96 24.78 12.70
CA TYR A 45 -35.28 24.97 13.29
C TYR A 45 -36.31 25.18 12.17
N THR A 46 -37.12 24.16 11.94
CA THR A 46 -37.99 24.03 10.75
C THR A 46 -39.05 25.13 10.57
N PRO A 47 -39.51 25.85 11.63
CA PRO A 47 -40.40 27.00 11.46
C PRO A 47 -39.75 28.25 10.87
N LEU A 48 -38.44 28.42 11.09
CA LEU A 48 -37.69 29.55 10.54
C LEU A 48 -37.13 29.22 9.16
N GLU A 49 -36.81 27.96 8.92
CA GLU A 49 -36.18 27.50 7.68
C GLU A 49 -36.84 26.20 7.20
N PRO A 50 -37.68 26.26 6.15
CA PRO A 50 -38.38 25.08 5.65
C PRO A 50 -37.41 24.10 5.01
N ILE A 51 -37.71 22.81 5.16
CA ILE A 51 -36.90 21.70 4.69
C ILE A 51 -37.76 20.81 3.79
N GLU A 52 -37.19 20.38 2.67
CA GLU A 52 -37.86 19.49 1.71
C GLU A 52 -37.28 18.08 1.78
N PRO A 53 -38.08 17.01 1.59
CA PRO A 53 -37.53 15.67 1.37
C PRO A 53 -36.61 15.65 0.14
N ALA A 54 -35.46 14.98 0.26
CA ALA A 54 -34.57 14.73 -0.85
C ALA A 54 -34.50 13.23 -1.12
N GLN A 55 -34.28 12.87 -2.37
CA GLN A 55 -33.99 11.51 -2.79
C GLN A 55 -33.01 11.56 -3.95
N PHE A 56 -32.17 10.54 -4.06
CA PHE A 56 -31.37 10.39 -5.28
C PHE A 56 -32.29 10.17 -6.47
N THR A 57 -31.96 10.81 -7.58
CA THR A 57 -32.63 10.53 -8.85
C THR A 57 -32.44 9.06 -9.19
N LEU A 58 -33.54 8.38 -9.54
CA LEU A 58 -33.43 7.04 -10.09
C LEU A 58 -32.64 7.11 -11.41
N PRO A 59 -31.82 6.09 -11.72
CA PRO A 59 -31.13 6.04 -13.00
C PRO A 59 -32.14 5.98 -14.14
N ASP A 60 -31.91 6.78 -15.18
CA ASP A 60 -32.69 6.84 -16.42
C ASP A 60 -32.12 5.80 -17.41
N PRO A 61 -32.86 4.74 -17.76
CA PRO A 61 -32.36 3.69 -18.64
C PRO A 61 -31.98 4.15 -20.04
N GLU A 62 -32.52 5.28 -20.52
CA GLU A 62 -32.23 5.78 -21.87
C GLU A 62 -31.09 6.81 -21.87
N ARG A 63 -30.92 7.58 -20.79
CA ARG A 63 -29.82 8.55 -20.65
C ARG A 63 -28.57 7.99 -19.98
N ASP A 64 -28.74 7.11 -19.00
CA ASP A 64 -27.64 6.55 -18.20
C ASP A 64 -27.09 5.24 -18.80
N ARG A 65 -27.55 4.87 -20.00
CA ARG A 65 -26.93 3.83 -20.83
C ARG A 65 -25.54 4.29 -21.28
N GLY A 66 -24.55 4.04 -20.43
CA GLY A 66 -23.15 4.22 -20.77
C GLY A 66 -22.69 3.24 -21.85
N ASN A 67 -21.69 3.65 -22.62
CA ASN A 67 -20.91 2.74 -23.48
C ASN A 67 -19.64 2.27 -22.75
N HIS A 68 -18.86 1.38 -23.38
CA HIS A 68 -17.62 0.87 -22.81
C HIS A 68 -16.66 1.99 -22.36
N LEU A 69 -16.53 3.06 -23.15
CA LEU A 69 -15.70 4.21 -22.80
C LEU A 69 -16.21 4.92 -21.54
N SER A 70 -17.52 5.13 -21.43
CA SER A 70 -18.13 5.77 -20.26
C SER A 70 -17.90 4.94 -18.99
N ALA A 71 -17.97 3.60 -19.10
CA ALA A 71 -17.65 2.70 -18.00
C ALA A 71 -16.16 2.77 -17.60
N GLN A 72 -15.25 2.83 -18.57
CA GLN A 72 -13.82 3.02 -18.30
C GLN A 72 -13.54 4.38 -17.63
N LEU A 73 -14.18 5.45 -18.09
CA LEU A 73 -14.05 6.78 -17.50
C LEU A 73 -14.60 6.83 -16.08
N LEU A 74 -15.77 6.23 -15.82
CA LEU A 74 -16.33 6.13 -14.48
C LEU A 74 -15.41 5.30 -13.57
N GLN A 75 -14.90 4.16 -14.04
CA GLN A 75 -13.93 3.35 -13.30
C GLN A 75 -12.66 4.16 -12.99
N GLY A 76 -12.14 4.91 -13.96
CA GLY A 76 -11.00 5.81 -13.79
C GLY A 76 -11.27 6.90 -12.76
N ALA A 77 -12.41 7.58 -12.88
CA ALA A 77 -12.84 8.63 -11.96
C ALA A 77 -13.01 8.09 -10.53
N LEU A 78 -13.64 6.92 -10.35
CA LEU A 78 -13.76 6.27 -9.05
C LEU A 78 -12.38 5.91 -8.47
N ARG A 79 -11.48 5.32 -9.27
CA ARG A 79 -10.10 5.02 -8.84
C ARG A 79 -9.34 6.28 -8.42
N LEU A 80 -9.54 7.40 -9.11
CA LEU A 80 -8.93 8.68 -8.75
C LEU A 80 -9.58 9.31 -7.51
N GLY A 81 -10.90 9.27 -7.41
CA GLY A 81 -11.66 9.77 -6.25
C GLY A 81 -11.34 9.01 -4.97
N PHE A 82 -11.22 7.68 -5.03
CA PHE A 82 -10.82 6.88 -3.88
C PHE A 82 -9.37 7.11 -3.46
N ARG A 83 -8.47 7.52 -4.37
CA ARG A 83 -7.12 7.96 -4.00
C ARG A 83 -7.14 9.26 -3.19
N ALA A 84 -8.08 10.15 -3.45
CA ALA A 84 -8.23 11.39 -2.68
C ALA A 84 -8.79 11.15 -1.26
N GLY A 85 -9.55 10.06 -1.06
CA GLY A 85 -10.12 9.67 0.24
C GLY A 85 -9.23 8.80 1.13
N ALA A 86 -8.15 8.21 0.61
CA ALA A 86 -7.33 7.22 1.31
C ALA A 86 -6.33 7.83 2.34
N GLY A 87 -6.44 9.12 2.63
CA GLY A 87 -5.50 9.81 3.54
C GLY A 87 -4.17 10.14 2.86
N PRO A 88 -3.09 10.40 3.63
CA PRO A 88 -1.81 10.89 3.09
C PRO A 88 -0.99 9.85 2.32
N PHE A 89 -1.47 8.59 2.23
CA PHE A 89 -0.72 7.47 1.67
C PHE A 89 -1.29 7.05 0.31
N ARG A 90 -0.43 6.98 -0.71
CA ARG A 90 -0.80 6.58 -2.07
C ARG A 90 -1.06 5.08 -2.18
N CYS A 91 -0.35 4.28 -1.39
CA CYS A 91 -0.38 2.83 -1.42
C CYS A 91 -1.74 2.26 -1.00
N LEU A 92 -2.46 2.93 -0.08
CA LEU A 92 -3.72 2.43 0.48
C LEU A 92 -4.83 2.24 -0.57
N ALA A 93 -4.77 2.97 -1.69
CA ALA A 93 -5.71 2.76 -2.79
C ALA A 93 -5.39 1.54 -3.68
N ARG A 94 -4.28 0.83 -3.42
CA ARG A 94 -3.72 -0.24 -4.26
C ARG A 94 -3.32 -1.49 -3.46
N VAL A 95 -3.68 -1.57 -2.19
CA VAL A 95 -3.49 -2.76 -1.36
C VAL A 95 -4.82 -3.46 -1.13
N ALA A 96 -4.80 -4.79 -1.13
CA ALA A 96 -5.95 -5.66 -0.86
C ALA A 96 -5.94 -6.20 0.59
N VAL A 97 -5.36 -5.43 1.50
CA VAL A 97 -5.35 -5.68 2.95
C VAL A 97 -5.79 -4.40 3.65
N GLU A 98 -6.49 -4.52 4.77
CA GLU A 98 -6.81 -3.40 5.65
C GLU A 98 -5.75 -3.35 6.78
N PRO A 99 -4.75 -2.45 6.70
CA PRO A 99 -3.70 -2.39 7.71
C PRO A 99 -4.28 -1.98 9.05
N ARG A 100 -3.75 -2.57 10.13
CA ARG A 100 -4.08 -2.10 11.48
C ARG A 100 -3.39 -0.76 11.75
N PRO A 101 -3.94 0.11 12.62
CA PRO A 101 -3.36 1.42 12.90
C PRO A 101 -1.88 1.37 13.30
N PHE A 102 -1.46 0.36 14.08
CA PHE A 102 -0.05 0.21 14.46
C PHE A 102 0.87 -0.12 13.27
N GLN A 103 0.37 -0.83 12.25
CA GLN A 103 1.13 -1.18 11.04
C GLN A 103 1.41 0.03 10.14
N LEU A 104 0.72 1.15 10.38
CA LEU A 104 0.97 2.42 9.69
C LEU A 104 2.11 3.22 10.35
N VAL A 105 2.52 2.88 11.57
CA VAL A 105 3.59 3.61 12.29
C VAL A 105 4.94 3.47 11.57
N PRO A 106 5.41 2.27 11.15
CA PRO A 106 6.63 2.15 10.37
C PRO A 106 6.57 2.92 9.05
N LEU A 107 5.41 2.95 8.38
CA LEU A 107 5.20 3.72 7.16
C LEU A 107 5.37 5.23 7.40
N LEU A 108 4.77 5.77 8.45
CA LEU A 108 4.92 7.17 8.84
C LEU A 108 6.38 7.52 9.15
N MET A 109 7.09 6.66 9.88
CA MET A 109 8.51 6.84 10.18
C MET A 109 9.37 6.80 8.92
N ALA A 110 9.12 5.83 8.04
CA ALA A 110 9.85 5.68 6.78
C ALA A 110 9.74 6.94 5.91
N LEU A 111 8.56 7.54 5.80
CA LEU A 111 8.34 8.75 5.01
C LEU A 111 9.03 10.00 5.56
N GLN A 112 9.62 9.94 6.75
CA GLN A 112 10.45 11.02 7.33
C GLN A 112 11.94 10.82 7.07
N LEU A 113 12.35 9.72 6.42
CA LEU A 113 13.74 9.34 6.19
C LEU A 113 14.07 9.38 4.69
N ASP A 114 15.20 10.00 4.33
CA ASP A 114 15.75 9.96 2.98
C ASP A 114 17.28 9.71 3.02
N PRO A 115 17.75 8.51 2.66
CA PRO A 115 16.96 7.34 2.27
C PRO A 115 16.26 6.68 3.47
N VAL A 116 15.14 6.02 3.21
CA VAL A 116 14.49 5.10 4.17
C VAL A 116 15.45 4.01 4.65
N ARG A 117 15.87 4.09 5.92
CA ARG A 117 16.68 3.07 6.60
C ARG A 117 16.06 2.74 7.96
N LEU A 118 15.30 1.66 8.05
CA LEU A 118 14.44 1.38 9.19
C LEU A 118 14.51 -0.10 9.59
N LEU A 119 14.78 -0.38 10.87
CA LEU A 119 14.68 -1.74 11.41
C LEU A 119 13.30 -1.96 12.03
N ILE A 120 12.52 -2.88 11.46
CA ILE A 120 11.22 -3.29 12.01
C ILE A 120 11.43 -4.52 12.90
N ALA A 121 11.28 -4.32 14.21
CA ALA A 121 11.62 -5.32 15.24
C ALA A 121 10.44 -5.68 16.16
N ASP A 122 9.22 -5.67 15.62
CA ASP A 122 8.00 -6.05 16.35
C ASP A 122 7.95 -7.56 16.67
N ASP A 123 7.00 -7.95 17.52
CA ASP A 123 6.82 -9.35 17.89
C ASP A 123 6.48 -10.26 16.69
N VAL A 124 6.72 -11.55 16.86
CA VAL A 124 6.40 -12.56 15.84
C VAL A 124 4.88 -12.62 15.64
N GLY A 125 4.44 -12.56 14.38
CA GLY A 125 3.01 -12.62 14.02
C GLY A 125 2.28 -11.28 13.97
N VAL A 126 2.95 -10.15 14.30
CA VAL A 126 2.37 -8.79 14.26
C VAL A 126 2.15 -8.28 12.83
N GLY A 127 2.87 -8.85 11.86
CA GLY A 127 2.71 -8.51 10.44
C GLY A 127 3.83 -7.67 9.85
N LYS A 128 5.09 -7.83 10.32
CA LYS A 128 6.29 -7.18 9.79
C LYS A 128 6.41 -7.20 8.26
N THR A 129 6.00 -8.30 7.64
CA THR A 129 5.93 -8.42 6.17
C THR A 129 4.98 -7.41 5.54
N ILE A 130 3.78 -7.22 6.12
CA ILE A 130 2.80 -6.23 5.65
C ILE A 130 3.36 -4.82 5.84
N GLU A 131 4.00 -4.53 6.98
CA GLU A 131 4.59 -3.23 7.28
C GLU A 131 5.71 -2.86 6.29
N ALA A 132 6.63 -3.79 6.01
CA ALA A 132 7.69 -3.59 5.03
C ALA A 132 7.13 -3.39 3.60
N LEU A 133 6.09 -4.15 3.23
CA LEU A 133 5.45 -4.03 1.93
C LEU A 133 4.59 -2.76 1.79
N LEU A 134 4.02 -2.24 2.88
CA LEU A 134 3.36 -0.93 2.89
C LEU A 134 4.34 0.18 2.53
N ILE A 135 5.54 0.16 3.13
CA ILE A 135 6.61 1.09 2.79
C ILE A 135 7.04 0.92 1.32
N ALA A 136 7.32 -0.31 0.90
CA ALA A 136 7.73 -0.60 -0.47
C ALA A 136 6.70 -0.13 -1.51
N ARG A 137 5.41 -0.42 -1.26
CA ARG A 137 4.31 -0.02 -2.14
C ARG A 137 4.17 1.51 -2.19
N GLU A 138 4.31 2.20 -1.06
CA GLU A 138 4.25 3.66 -1.03
C GLU A 138 5.40 4.28 -1.85
N LEU A 139 6.63 3.81 -1.68
CA LEU A 139 7.78 4.29 -2.45
C LEU A 139 7.62 4.04 -3.97
N LEU A 140 7.10 2.87 -4.35
CA LEU A 140 6.77 2.55 -5.75
C LEU A 140 5.68 3.49 -6.30
N ASP A 141 4.59 3.71 -5.55
CA ASP A 141 3.47 4.54 -6.00
C ASP A 141 3.81 6.06 -5.98
N ARG A 142 4.89 6.44 -5.29
CA ARG A 142 5.51 7.77 -5.37
C ARG A 142 6.52 7.91 -6.49
N ALA A 143 6.92 6.81 -7.13
CA ALA A 143 8.02 6.72 -8.08
C ALA A 143 9.38 7.16 -7.48
N GLU A 144 9.56 6.95 -6.18
CA GLU A 144 10.85 7.12 -5.49
C GLU A 144 11.78 5.92 -5.73
N ILE A 145 11.19 4.75 -6.02
CA ILE A 145 11.89 3.55 -6.48
C ILE A 145 11.17 2.94 -7.69
N HIS A 146 11.92 2.21 -8.50
CA HIS A 146 11.48 1.50 -9.69
C HIS A 146 11.52 -0.02 -9.50
N GLY A 147 12.28 -0.49 -8.51
CA GLY A 147 12.44 -1.90 -8.20
C GLY A 147 12.85 -2.15 -6.76
N LEU A 148 12.69 -3.41 -6.32
CA LEU A 148 13.09 -3.84 -4.99
C LEU A 148 13.53 -5.31 -4.96
N ALA A 149 14.35 -5.64 -3.96
CA ALA A 149 14.74 -7.01 -3.65
C ALA A 149 14.42 -7.35 -2.20
N VAL A 150 13.69 -8.44 -1.99
CA VAL A 150 13.53 -9.04 -0.66
C VAL A 150 14.56 -10.14 -0.48
N LEU A 151 15.45 -10.00 0.50
CA LEU A 151 16.40 -11.01 0.91
C LEU A 151 15.81 -11.81 2.07
N CYS A 152 15.50 -13.09 1.86
CA CYS A 152 14.86 -13.90 2.91
C CYS A 152 15.41 -15.34 2.97
N PRO A 153 15.18 -16.07 4.08
CA PRO A 153 15.39 -17.51 4.11
C PRO A 153 14.62 -18.23 2.98
N PRO A 154 15.16 -19.33 2.40
CA PRO A 154 14.51 -20.02 1.27
C PRO A 154 13.07 -20.49 1.55
N HIS A 155 12.77 -20.89 2.79
CA HIS A 155 11.45 -21.38 3.18
C HIS A 155 10.38 -20.28 3.26
N LEU A 156 10.77 -19.00 3.33
CA LEU A 156 9.86 -17.86 3.35
C LEU A 156 9.65 -17.24 1.96
N ALA A 157 10.47 -17.61 0.96
CA ALA A 157 10.46 -16.95 -0.35
C ALA A 157 9.10 -17.04 -1.06
N GLU A 158 8.47 -18.22 -1.05
CA GLU A 158 7.13 -18.38 -1.63
C GLU A 158 6.06 -17.62 -0.84
N GLN A 159 6.18 -17.55 0.49
CA GLN A 159 5.26 -16.78 1.32
C GLN A 159 5.35 -15.28 1.01
N TRP A 160 6.57 -14.75 0.85
CA TRP A 160 6.79 -13.38 0.41
C TRP A 160 6.16 -13.11 -0.96
N GLN A 161 6.44 -13.96 -1.95
CA GLN A 161 5.87 -13.80 -3.29
C GLN A 161 4.33 -13.81 -3.27
N ARG A 162 3.71 -14.75 -2.56
CA ARG A 162 2.25 -14.82 -2.43
C ARG A 162 1.69 -13.57 -1.76
N THR A 163 2.28 -13.15 -0.64
CA THR A 163 1.87 -11.93 0.08
C THR A 163 1.96 -10.69 -0.82
N MET A 164 3.04 -10.56 -1.59
CA MET A 164 3.25 -9.48 -2.55
C MET A 164 2.21 -9.47 -3.66
N ALA A 165 1.88 -10.63 -4.23
CA ALA A 165 0.87 -10.74 -5.28
C ALA A 165 -0.55 -10.50 -4.75
N ASP A 166 -0.93 -11.21 -3.68
CA ASP A 166 -2.29 -11.27 -3.15
C ASP A 166 -2.71 -9.94 -2.52
N PHE A 167 -1.83 -9.31 -1.73
CA PHE A 167 -2.18 -8.11 -0.97
C PHE A 167 -1.63 -6.81 -1.54
N PHE A 168 -0.55 -6.85 -2.32
CA PHE A 168 0.10 -5.62 -2.82
C PHE A 168 0.12 -5.51 -4.33
N HIS A 169 -0.37 -6.53 -5.05
CA HIS A 169 -0.36 -6.58 -6.52
C HIS A 169 1.04 -6.32 -7.10
N LEU A 170 2.06 -6.94 -6.50
CA LEU A 170 3.45 -6.89 -6.92
C LEU A 170 3.87 -8.27 -7.41
N ASP A 171 4.13 -8.38 -8.71
CA ASP A 171 4.57 -9.62 -9.36
C ASP A 171 6.08 -9.83 -9.16
N ALA A 172 6.44 -10.48 -8.05
CA ALA A 172 7.83 -10.72 -7.70
C ALA A 172 8.38 -12.01 -8.36
N THR A 173 9.61 -11.94 -8.86
CA THR A 173 10.33 -13.11 -9.40
C THR A 173 11.13 -13.82 -8.31
N LEU A 174 10.93 -15.14 -8.15
CA LEU A 174 11.66 -15.96 -7.19
C LEU A 174 13.07 -16.33 -7.68
N VAL A 175 14.08 -15.77 -7.03
CA VAL A 175 15.50 -16.04 -7.31
C VAL A 175 16.06 -16.99 -6.24
N LEU A 176 15.89 -18.28 -6.48
CA LEU A 176 16.35 -19.37 -5.62
C LEU A 176 17.59 -20.04 -6.21
N ALA A 177 18.30 -20.83 -5.39
CA ALA A 177 19.47 -21.58 -5.86
C ALA A 177 19.16 -22.44 -7.10
N GLY A 178 18.00 -23.11 -7.10
CA GLY A 178 17.54 -23.98 -8.19
C GLY A 178 16.89 -23.27 -9.39
N THR A 179 16.28 -22.09 -9.22
CA THR A 179 15.62 -21.37 -10.33
C THR A 179 16.57 -20.45 -11.08
N ALA A 180 17.62 -19.97 -10.41
CA ALA A 180 18.62 -19.06 -10.94
C ALA A 180 19.15 -19.40 -12.33
N GLY A 181 19.59 -20.65 -12.54
CA GLY A 181 20.19 -21.04 -13.81
C GLY A 181 19.19 -21.10 -14.97
N ARG A 182 17.88 -21.21 -14.67
CA ARG A 182 16.81 -21.08 -15.66
C ARG A 182 16.59 -19.61 -15.99
N LEU A 183 16.47 -18.75 -14.97
CA LEU A 183 16.31 -17.31 -15.13
C LEU A 183 17.47 -16.69 -15.92
N GLU A 184 18.73 -17.06 -15.62
CA GLU A 184 19.92 -16.61 -16.35
C GLU A 184 19.89 -16.99 -17.85
N ARG A 185 19.15 -18.03 -18.24
CA ARG A 185 19.00 -18.45 -19.65
C ARG A 185 17.84 -17.77 -20.37
N GLU A 186 16.90 -17.21 -19.62
CA GLU A 186 15.71 -16.52 -20.15
C GLU A 186 15.98 -15.03 -20.42
N ILE A 187 17.08 -14.49 -19.87
CA ILE A 187 17.48 -13.08 -20.02
C ILE A 187 18.52 -12.86 -21.13
N PRO A 188 18.56 -11.66 -21.74
CA PRO A 188 19.59 -11.28 -22.70
C PRO A 188 21.02 -11.40 -22.17
N PRO A 189 22.00 -11.75 -23.02
CA PRO A 189 23.41 -11.80 -22.61
C PRO A 189 23.90 -10.45 -22.09
N GLY A 190 24.51 -10.45 -20.90
CA GLY A 190 25.08 -9.25 -20.27
C GLY A 190 24.15 -8.57 -19.26
N GLU A 191 22.84 -8.83 -19.34
CA GLU A 191 21.84 -8.35 -18.41
C GLU A 191 21.81 -9.20 -17.13
N SER A 192 21.55 -8.57 -16.00
CA SER A 192 21.36 -9.25 -14.71
C SER A 192 19.89 -9.62 -14.49
N ILE A 193 19.62 -10.68 -13.72
CA ILE A 193 18.27 -11.05 -13.29
C ILE A 193 17.56 -9.86 -12.63
N PHE A 194 18.30 -9.05 -11.85
CA PHE A 194 17.78 -7.91 -11.10
C PHE A 194 17.58 -6.65 -11.96
N GLU A 195 18.19 -6.61 -13.15
CA GLU A 195 17.91 -5.55 -14.15
C GLU A 195 16.66 -5.93 -14.95
N HIS A 196 16.55 -7.20 -15.33
CA HIS A 196 15.43 -7.71 -16.13
C HIS A 196 14.12 -7.82 -15.33
N HIS A 197 14.22 -8.26 -14.07
CA HIS A 197 13.10 -8.38 -13.15
C HIS A 197 13.25 -7.32 -12.05
N PRO A 198 12.49 -6.21 -12.09
CA PRO A 198 12.66 -5.11 -11.14
C PRO A 198 12.22 -5.47 -9.72
N ILE A 199 11.32 -6.45 -9.55
CA ILE A 199 10.83 -6.90 -8.26
C ILE A 199 11.23 -8.36 -8.06
N THR A 200 12.08 -8.61 -7.07
CA THR A 200 12.62 -9.95 -6.81
C THR A 200 12.52 -10.36 -5.36
N VAL A 201 12.31 -11.65 -5.13
CA VAL A 201 12.48 -12.28 -3.83
C VAL A 201 13.64 -13.26 -3.96
N VAL A 202 14.73 -12.96 -3.26
CA VAL A 202 16.03 -13.61 -3.41
C VAL A 202 16.33 -14.40 -2.15
N SER A 203 16.62 -15.69 -2.30
CA SER A 203 17.00 -16.47 -1.12
C SER A 203 18.41 -16.08 -0.66
N LEU A 204 18.59 -16.00 0.67
CA LEU A 204 19.90 -15.79 1.27
C LEU A 204 20.91 -16.94 0.98
N ASP A 205 20.44 -18.04 0.39
CA ASP A 205 21.29 -19.14 -0.07
C ASP A 205 21.77 -18.94 -1.52
N TYR A 206 21.00 -18.25 -2.37
CA TYR A 206 21.41 -17.88 -3.73
C TYR A 206 22.69 -17.04 -3.72
N ILE A 207 22.78 -16.09 -2.78
CA ILE A 207 23.88 -15.14 -2.63
C ILE A 207 25.15 -15.74 -1.98
N LYS A 208 25.17 -17.02 -1.60
CA LYS A 208 26.35 -17.66 -0.96
C LYS A 208 27.54 -17.86 -1.91
N SER A 209 27.29 -17.84 -3.22
CA SER A 209 28.32 -17.92 -4.26
C SER A 209 28.88 -16.52 -4.55
N ASP A 210 30.20 -16.39 -4.58
CA ASP A 210 30.85 -15.10 -4.88
C ASP A 210 30.41 -14.52 -6.22
N ARG A 211 30.23 -15.37 -7.25
CA ARG A 211 29.71 -14.94 -8.56
C ARG A 211 28.34 -14.28 -8.43
N ARG A 212 27.41 -14.93 -7.72
CA ARG A 212 26.01 -14.47 -7.57
C ARG A 212 25.92 -13.24 -6.68
N ARG A 213 26.73 -13.18 -5.62
CA ARG A 213 26.87 -12.01 -4.76
C ARG A 213 27.33 -10.79 -5.56
N SER A 214 28.41 -10.91 -6.33
CA SER A 214 28.92 -9.81 -7.14
C SER A 214 27.92 -9.35 -8.19
N GLN A 215 27.20 -10.28 -8.81
CA GLN A 215 26.12 -9.96 -9.76
C GLN A 215 24.98 -9.19 -9.08
N PHE A 216 24.53 -9.64 -7.90
CA PHE A 216 23.50 -8.94 -7.13
C PHE A 216 23.96 -7.53 -6.74
N LEU A 217 25.17 -7.37 -6.20
CA LEU A 217 25.68 -6.06 -5.78
C LEU A 217 25.79 -5.07 -6.94
N ARG A 218 26.20 -5.54 -8.13
CA ARG A 218 26.28 -4.72 -9.34
C ARG A 218 24.93 -4.16 -9.75
N ALA A 219 23.89 -5.00 -9.69
CA ALA A 219 22.54 -4.69 -10.15
C ALA A 219 21.54 -4.59 -8.99
N CYS A 220 22.02 -4.15 -7.82
CA CYS A 220 21.21 -4.14 -6.60
C CYS A 220 20.20 -2.99 -6.69
N PRO A 221 18.89 -3.25 -6.48
CA PRO A 221 17.84 -2.24 -6.62
C PRO A 221 17.95 -1.10 -5.58
N GLU A 222 17.11 -0.07 -5.76
CA GLU A 222 17.04 1.11 -4.89
C GLU A 222 16.52 0.77 -3.49
N LEU A 223 15.62 -0.21 -3.38
CA LEU A 223 15.12 -0.74 -2.11
C LEU A 223 15.52 -2.20 -1.90
N VAL A 224 16.11 -2.47 -0.74
CA VAL A 224 16.35 -3.83 -0.25
C VAL A 224 15.62 -4.03 1.06
N ILE A 225 14.83 -5.11 1.15
CA ILE A 225 14.18 -5.56 2.37
C ILE A 225 14.90 -6.82 2.84
N VAL A 226 15.30 -6.88 4.11
CA VAL A 226 16.01 -8.02 4.67
C VAL A 226 15.17 -8.69 5.74
N ASP A 227 14.62 -9.85 5.41
CA ASP A 227 13.89 -10.66 6.36
C ASP A 227 14.83 -11.49 7.24
N GLU A 228 14.45 -11.69 8.50
CA GLU A 228 15.26 -12.35 9.52
C GLU A 228 16.71 -11.84 9.59
N ALA A 229 16.87 -10.51 9.60
CA ALA A 229 18.17 -9.82 9.61
C ALA A 229 19.10 -10.27 10.77
N HIS A 230 18.53 -10.81 11.85
CA HIS A 230 19.27 -11.40 12.97
C HIS A 230 20.18 -12.58 12.52
N THR A 231 19.85 -13.25 11.42
CA THR A 231 20.66 -14.32 10.80
C THR A 231 21.89 -13.81 10.04
N CYS A 232 22.01 -12.50 9.85
CA CYS A 232 23.07 -11.82 9.10
C CYS A 232 24.05 -11.07 10.02
N THR A 233 24.20 -11.56 11.25
CA THR A 233 25.12 -11.02 12.26
C THR A 233 26.53 -11.61 12.10
N ALA A 234 27.54 -10.85 12.56
CA ALA A 234 28.93 -11.31 12.59
C ALA A 234 29.10 -12.44 13.62
N GLY A 235 28.80 -13.67 13.21
CA GLY A 235 28.93 -14.88 14.03
C GLY A 235 30.10 -15.78 13.59
N ASN A 236 30.43 -16.77 14.44
CA ASN A 236 31.54 -17.71 14.20
C ASN A 236 31.29 -18.73 13.07
N ALA A 237 30.05 -18.85 12.57
CA ALA A 237 29.73 -19.74 11.46
C ALA A 237 30.04 -19.07 10.11
N ARG A 238 30.83 -19.73 9.25
CA ARG A 238 31.21 -19.25 7.89
C ARG A 238 30.02 -18.76 7.05
N GLY A 239 28.84 -19.35 7.23
CA GLY A 239 27.61 -18.95 6.52
C GLY A 239 27.08 -17.57 6.94
N ASN A 240 27.13 -17.25 8.24
CA ASN A 240 26.66 -15.96 8.77
C ASN A 240 27.60 -14.82 8.36
N GLN A 241 28.91 -15.09 8.31
CA GLN A 241 29.91 -14.12 7.85
C GLN A 241 29.67 -13.63 6.42
N ARG A 242 29.30 -14.54 5.50
CA ARG A 242 29.02 -14.18 4.10
C ARG A 242 27.76 -13.32 3.95
N ARG A 243 26.70 -13.65 4.70
CA ARG A 243 25.45 -12.88 4.71
C ARG A 243 25.67 -11.48 5.29
N HIS A 244 26.39 -11.41 6.41
CA HIS A 244 26.80 -10.16 7.03
C HIS A 244 27.60 -9.28 6.06
N GLU A 245 28.59 -9.86 5.37
CA GLU A 245 29.41 -9.11 4.42
C GLU A 245 28.61 -8.60 3.23
N LEU A 246 27.66 -9.40 2.69
CA LEU A 246 26.74 -8.90 1.66
C LEU A 246 25.97 -7.68 2.18
N LEU A 247 25.30 -7.80 3.34
CA LEU A 247 24.49 -6.69 3.85
C LEU A 247 25.33 -5.45 4.13
N ARG A 248 26.57 -5.64 4.62
CA ARG A 248 27.52 -4.54 4.80
C ARG A 248 27.78 -3.82 3.48
N GLN A 249 28.04 -4.55 2.39
CA GLN A 249 28.28 -3.99 1.06
C GLN A 249 27.01 -3.36 0.44
N VAL A 250 25.83 -3.95 0.67
CA VAL A 250 24.55 -3.35 0.25
C VAL A 250 24.34 -2.01 0.98
N ALA A 251 24.65 -1.98 2.27
CA ALA A 251 24.49 -0.83 3.15
C ALA A 251 25.51 0.30 2.92
N GLU A 252 26.65 0.03 2.25
CA GLU A 252 27.67 1.03 1.87
C GLU A 252 27.13 2.07 0.88
N ALA A 253 26.10 1.73 0.09
CA ALA A 253 25.44 2.70 -0.77
C ALA A 253 24.61 3.68 0.06
N ALA A 254 25.05 4.94 0.13
CA ALA A 254 24.44 5.98 0.96
C ALA A 254 23.03 6.38 0.52
N THR A 255 22.67 6.16 -0.75
CA THR A 255 21.34 6.51 -1.31
C THR A 255 20.37 5.34 -1.32
N ARG A 256 20.78 4.15 -0.86
CA ARG A 256 19.95 2.95 -0.93
C ARG A 256 18.99 2.87 0.25
N HIS A 257 17.72 2.59 -0.05
CA HIS A 257 16.71 2.28 0.94
C HIS A 257 16.93 0.86 1.48
N LEU A 258 16.86 0.71 2.80
CA LEU A 258 17.11 -0.55 3.49
C LEU A 258 16.13 -0.74 4.65
N ILE A 259 15.33 -1.80 4.58
CA ILE A 259 14.35 -2.17 5.62
C ILE A 259 14.74 -3.52 6.22
#